data_AF-A0A6P0XKQ5-F1
#
_entry.id   AF-A0A6P0XKQ5-F1
#
_cell.length_a   1.000
_cell.length_b   1.000
_cell.length_c   1.000
_cell.angle_alpha   90.00
_cell.angle_beta   90.00
_cell.angle_gamma   90.00
#
_symmetry.space_group_name_H-M   'P 1'
#
loop_
_entity.id
_entity.type
_entity.pdbx_description
1 polymer ?
#
loop_
_entity_poly.entity_id
_entity_poly.type
_entity_poly.pdbx_seq_one_letter_code
_entity_poly.pdbx_strand_id
1 'polypeptide(L)'
;DDDDELDSGFRTGFRNEGDFDLRNNAGNLKVVFNNTSTGYDFDNSGDTGGTTVFSEADLGFDVDGLDLDGNGDLIDATNLEEDSITVAGARMLNGFYANNFVTNGLSSGAYYIDTTTPDKVERVTYDGSGTPTDGATTPNDVTPMLIDDTDYSTTNDPAVNSSYFNNYVTPIQRRGNFPEYVMEMCRKLPVSSCQPGDWFVGSDDGATNPGNGIIDSDEQFLAADVIGKSRDILGAGTTARPTLDTNDRRYPRRVAFARDSGNNLILDGNGAIPIGVSSNTVNAFPPYSEVVINGTATSLDGTHPTGLPDIAPNALWFRTSSNATDPTVGSNYGNARPLAYLESLVVPEPTTPTVGTVQQPLLVPVLQNYVPTGAPQANAGNLPNPNNLELKRNNARWLTQAAGDTIFNLVVGSGDVPPRPPETNGGLQNLPRFLENWSLNQNNNRTTTITGSFIQLNRSKYATAPYPQVPPNGINTDEGASIFGERGLYKISNDVVDQEDGARVPYFLPPNRNWGFDVGLLSQSPDYFAQQLSGDNSDAEPNRYYREVSQDDEWIQTLLCSKINGTNENAVNALNRPTEFCQQNTE
;
A
#
# COMPACT_ATOMS: atom_id res chain seq x y z
N ASP A 1 -13.83 -23.76 -27.78
CA ASP A 1 -13.74 -22.29 -27.82
C ASP A 1 -14.97 -21.71 -27.13
N ASP A 2 -15.13 -22.06 -25.85
CA ASP A 2 -15.71 -21.12 -24.90
C ASP A 2 -14.46 -20.52 -24.26
N ASP A 3 -14.20 -19.24 -24.50
CA ASP A 3 -13.19 -18.52 -23.73
C ASP A 3 -13.65 -18.59 -22.28
N ASP A 4 -13.03 -19.46 -21.49
CA ASP A 4 -13.15 -19.45 -20.04
C ASP A 4 -12.70 -18.05 -19.61
N GLU A 5 -13.68 -17.18 -19.37
CA GLU A 5 -13.46 -15.82 -18.91
C GLU A 5 -12.85 -15.92 -17.50
N LEU A 6 -11.52 -15.98 -17.46
CA LEU A 6 -10.69 -16.10 -16.25
C LEU A 6 -11.02 -15.02 -15.22
N ASP A 7 -11.62 -13.93 -15.71
CA ASP A 7 -11.94 -12.72 -14.98
C ASP A 7 -13.45 -12.52 -14.75
N SER A 8 -14.31 -13.55 -14.95
CA SER A 8 -15.74 -13.39 -14.69
C SER A 8 -15.99 -12.98 -13.23
N GLY A 9 -16.33 -11.69 -13.04
CA GLY A 9 -16.50 -11.05 -11.74
C GLY A 9 -15.21 -10.53 -11.07
N PHE A 10 -14.06 -10.45 -11.76
CA PHE A 10 -12.90 -9.70 -11.26
C PHE A 10 -13.09 -8.21 -11.51
N ARG A 11 -12.97 -7.41 -10.45
CA ARG A 11 -13.08 -5.94 -10.55
C ARG A 11 -11.72 -5.30 -10.37
N THR A 12 -11.31 -4.48 -11.33
CA THR A 12 -10.18 -3.57 -11.14
C THR A 12 -10.52 -2.60 -10.01
N GLY A 13 -9.65 -2.51 -9.01
CA GLY A 13 -9.72 -1.41 -8.06
C GLY A 13 -9.29 -0.12 -8.74
N PHE A 14 -10.06 0.96 -8.61
CA PHE A 14 -9.71 2.25 -9.19
C PHE A 14 -8.96 3.12 -8.17
N ARG A 15 -7.99 3.91 -8.67
CA ARG A 15 -7.15 4.81 -7.85
C ARG A 15 -7.89 6.02 -7.29
N ASN A 16 -9.16 6.21 -7.60
CA ASN A 16 -10.00 7.26 -7.00
C ASN A 16 -10.86 6.72 -5.85
N GLU A 17 -10.78 5.42 -5.55
CA GLU A 17 -11.56 4.74 -4.50
C GLU A 17 -10.83 4.73 -3.14
N GLY A 18 -9.61 5.27 -3.08
CA GLY A 18 -8.75 5.31 -1.90
C GLY A 18 -7.87 6.56 -1.84
N ASP A 19 -7.27 6.83 -0.68
CA ASP A 19 -6.19 7.82 -0.54
C ASP A 19 -4.86 7.08 -0.69
N PHE A 20 -4.05 7.49 -1.67
CA PHE A 20 -2.80 6.85 -2.04
C PHE A 20 -1.61 7.69 -1.58
N ASP A 21 -0.68 7.09 -0.85
CA ASP A 21 0.73 7.46 -1.00
C ASP A 21 1.29 6.62 -2.15
N LEU A 22 1.84 7.28 -3.17
CA LEU A 22 2.46 6.57 -4.27
C LEU A 22 3.83 6.09 -3.83
N ARG A 23 4.08 4.79 -4.01
CA ARG A 23 5.41 4.19 -3.94
C ARG A 23 6.42 5.04 -4.71
N ASN A 24 7.22 5.82 -4.00
CA ASN A 24 8.45 6.34 -4.54
C ASN A 24 9.57 5.37 -4.16
N ASN A 25 10.00 4.57 -5.14
CA ASN A 25 11.15 3.65 -4.98
C ASN A 25 12.50 4.39 -5.03
N ALA A 26 12.51 5.72 -4.99
CA ALA A 26 13.73 6.52 -4.97
C ALA A 26 14.60 6.24 -3.74
N GLY A 27 14.07 5.67 -2.65
CA GLY A 27 14.85 5.23 -1.49
C GLY A 27 15.74 6.36 -0.96
N ASN A 28 17.06 6.14 -1.00
CA ASN A 28 18.08 7.03 -0.43
C ASN A 28 18.51 8.14 -1.42
N LEU A 29 17.74 8.43 -2.47
CA LEU A 29 18.00 9.61 -3.29
C LEU A 29 17.67 10.88 -2.48
N LYS A 30 18.55 11.89 -2.54
CA LYS A 30 18.31 13.21 -1.95
C LYS A 30 17.08 13.88 -2.57
N VAL A 31 16.32 14.62 -1.77
CA VAL A 31 15.15 15.35 -2.28
C VAL A 31 15.59 16.59 -3.08
N VAL A 32 14.96 16.79 -4.23
CA VAL A 32 15.18 17.95 -5.10
C VAL A 32 13.83 18.65 -5.30
N PHE A 33 13.71 19.90 -4.82
CA PHE A 33 12.46 20.66 -4.88
C PHE A 33 12.38 21.56 -6.12
N ASN A 34 13.53 21.97 -6.67
CA ASN A 34 13.67 22.70 -7.92
C ASN A 34 15.13 22.57 -8.44
N ASN A 35 15.44 23.11 -9.63
CA ASN A 35 16.80 23.06 -10.21
C ASN A 35 17.88 23.81 -9.40
N THR A 36 17.56 24.36 -8.22
CA THR A 36 18.43 25.24 -7.44
C THR A 36 18.50 24.93 -5.94
N SER A 37 17.56 24.16 -5.36
CA SER A 37 17.55 23.76 -3.95
C SER A 37 17.27 22.26 -3.77
N THR A 38 18.07 21.66 -2.90
CA THR A 38 18.01 20.25 -2.49
C THR A 38 17.80 20.20 -0.99
N GLY A 39 16.95 19.32 -0.47
CA GLY A 39 16.71 19.19 0.97
C GLY A 39 15.32 19.59 1.46
N TYR A 40 15.01 19.30 2.73
CA TYR A 40 13.72 19.57 3.36
C TYR A 40 13.84 20.73 4.34
N ASP A 41 13.08 21.80 4.11
CA ASP A 41 13.18 23.08 4.82
C ASP A 41 12.43 22.99 6.16
N PHE A 42 13.15 22.67 7.25
CA PHE A 42 12.55 22.45 8.56
C PHE A 42 12.23 23.77 9.27
N ASP A 43 13.04 24.80 9.09
CA ASP A 43 12.83 26.08 9.76
C ASP A 43 11.93 27.05 8.96
N ASN A 44 11.47 26.62 7.79
CA ASN A 44 10.62 27.37 6.89
C ASN A 44 11.26 28.73 6.51
N SER A 45 12.59 28.78 6.45
CA SER A 45 13.34 29.96 6.03
C SER A 45 13.30 30.18 4.52
N GLY A 46 12.90 29.15 3.76
CA GLY A 46 12.91 29.13 2.30
C GLY A 46 14.29 28.79 1.71
N ASP A 47 15.27 28.37 2.53
CA ASP A 47 16.61 27.97 2.12
C ASP A 47 17.03 26.68 2.83
N THR A 48 17.49 25.69 2.08
CA THR A 48 17.93 24.38 2.59
C THR A 48 19.45 24.27 2.73
N GLY A 49 20.21 25.29 2.30
CA GLY A 49 21.68 25.36 2.43
C GLY A 49 22.15 26.09 3.70
N GLY A 50 21.30 26.18 4.73
CA GLY A 50 21.52 26.97 5.94
C GLY A 50 22.39 26.30 7.00
N THR A 51 22.59 27.00 8.12
CA THR A 51 23.31 26.48 9.32
C THR A 51 22.44 25.62 10.24
N THR A 52 21.18 25.39 9.85
CA THR A 52 20.22 24.61 10.62
C THR A 52 20.60 23.15 10.50
N VAL A 53 20.97 22.55 11.62
CA VAL A 53 21.41 21.15 11.70
C VAL A 53 20.61 20.40 12.75
N PHE A 54 20.50 19.09 12.56
CA PHE A 54 19.75 18.21 13.44
C PHE A 54 20.39 16.83 13.56
N SER A 55 19.95 16.01 14.50
CA SER A 55 20.44 14.65 14.69
C SER A 55 19.31 13.63 14.46
N GLU A 56 19.59 12.54 13.75
CA GLU A 56 18.62 11.44 13.56
C GLU A 56 18.26 10.78 14.88
N ALA A 57 19.21 10.73 15.82
CA ALA A 57 18.95 10.24 17.17
C ALA A 57 17.87 11.07 17.89
N ASP A 58 17.70 12.36 17.53
CA ASP A 58 16.62 13.18 18.09
C ASP A 58 15.27 12.80 17.45
N LEU A 59 15.26 12.54 16.14
CA LEU A 59 14.07 12.14 15.38
C LEU A 59 13.62 10.70 15.69
N GLY A 60 14.55 9.83 16.09
CA GLY A 60 14.32 8.40 16.31
C GLY A 60 14.25 7.57 15.02
N PHE A 61 14.65 8.14 13.87
CA PHE A 61 14.69 7.42 12.60
C PHE A 61 15.71 8.01 11.62
N ASP A 62 16.19 7.14 10.74
CA ASP A 62 17.10 7.41 9.63
C ASP A 62 16.43 8.30 8.56
N VAL A 63 17.06 9.42 8.21
CA VAL A 63 16.60 10.34 7.16
C VAL A 63 17.56 10.47 5.98
N ASP A 64 18.84 10.12 6.13
CA ASP A 64 19.86 10.27 5.08
C ASP A 64 20.30 8.93 4.43
N GLY A 65 19.89 7.81 5.02
CA GLY A 65 20.12 6.46 4.52
C GLY A 65 21.56 5.98 4.68
N LEU A 66 22.34 6.59 5.57
CA LEU A 66 23.76 6.32 5.80
C LEU A 66 24.01 5.82 7.23
N ASP A 67 25.09 5.05 7.39
CA ASP A 67 25.67 4.67 8.69
C ASP A 67 26.95 5.51 8.83
N LEU A 68 26.84 6.69 9.45
CA LEU A 68 27.91 7.69 9.50
C LEU A 68 29.01 7.34 10.50
N ASP A 69 28.68 6.60 11.56
CA ASP A 69 29.65 6.17 12.58
C ASP A 69 30.22 4.76 12.36
N GLY A 70 29.66 4.00 11.41
CA GLY A 70 30.09 2.67 11.00
C GLY A 70 29.75 1.56 11.99
N ASN A 71 28.80 1.79 12.89
CA ASN A 71 28.43 0.85 13.94
C ASN A 71 27.37 -0.19 13.47
N GLY A 72 26.80 0.00 12.26
CA GLY A 72 25.77 -0.84 11.66
C GLY A 72 24.32 -0.41 11.97
N ASP A 73 24.14 0.64 12.76
CA ASP A 73 22.90 1.40 12.94
C ASP A 73 22.86 2.53 11.90
N LEU A 74 21.67 2.82 11.39
CA LEU A 74 21.47 3.91 10.42
C LEU A 74 20.93 5.18 11.11
N ILE A 75 20.77 5.16 12.44
CA ILE A 75 20.32 6.30 13.21
C ILE A 75 21.53 6.91 13.91
N ASP A 76 22.03 8.02 13.37
CA ASP A 76 23.24 8.66 13.88
C ASP A 76 22.97 9.84 14.82
N ALA A 77 23.82 9.98 15.85
CA ALA A 77 23.80 11.13 16.77
C ALA A 77 24.60 12.34 16.22
N THR A 78 24.72 12.46 14.90
CA THR A 78 25.55 13.49 14.24
C THR A 78 24.70 14.60 13.64
N ASN A 79 25.27 15.79 13.51
CA ASN A 79 24.58 16.95 12.93
C ASN A 79 24.47 16.82 11.40
N LEU A 80 23.25 16.62 10.93
CA LEU A 80 22.84 16.60 9.53
C LEU A 80 22.30 17.96 9.09
N GLU A 81 22.59 18.33 7.85
CA GLU A 81 22.03 19.50 7.18
C GLU A 81 20.72 19.17 6.46
N GLU A 82 19.88 20.17 6.26
CA GLU A 82 18.59 20.03 5.58
C GLU A 82 18.73 19.50 4.14
N ASP A 83 19.84 19.80 3.48
CA ASP A 83 20.17 19.36 2.12
C ASP A 83 20.49 17.85 1.99
N SER A 84 20.62 17.16 3.12
CA SER A 84 21.08 15.77 3.18
C SER A 84 19.94 14.77 3.28
N ILE A 85 18.72 15.26 3.40
CA ILE A 85 17.52 14.45 3.56
C ILE A 85 17.16 13.71 2.28
N THR A 86 16.92 12.42 2.43
CA THR A 86 16.50 11.54 1.35
C THR A 86 15.00 11.63 1.12
N VAL A 87 14.56 11.08 -0.01
CA VAL A 87 13.14 10.87 -0.30
C VAL A 87 12.46 10.03 0.80
N ALA A 88 13.14 9.00 1.31
CA ALA A 88 12.61 8.18 2.39
C ALA A 88 12.46 9.00 3.68
N GLY A 89 13.51 9.73 4.10
CA GLY A 89 13.50 10.61 5.26
C GLY A 89 12.42 11.69 5.18
N ALA A 90 12.31 12.40 4.06
CA ALA A 90 11.27 13.42 3.85
C ALA A 90 9.84 12.86 3.94
N ARG A 91 9.63 11.60 3.55
CA ARG A 91 8.32 10.94 3.74
C ARG A 91 8.04 10.66 5.20
N MET A 92 9.03 10.19 5.95
CA MET A 92 8.90 9.95 7.39
C MET A 92 8.62 11.23 8.15
N LEU A 93 9.35 12.31 7.84
CA LEU A 93 9.09 13.67 8.35
C LEU A 93 7.66 14.14 8.07
N ASN A 94 7.10 13.74 6.92
CA ASN A 94 5.72 14.03 6.56
C ASN A 94 4.68 13.08 7.19
N GLY A 95 5.08 12.11 8.00
CA GLY A 95 4.17 11.19 8.70
C GLY A 95 3.98 9.84 8.01
N PHE A 96 4.77 9.52 6.99
CA PHE A 96 4.60 8.34 6.13
C PHE A 96 5.77 7.35 6.29
N TYR A 97 5.71 6.52 7.34
CA TYR A 97 6.75 5.54 7.69
C TYR A 97 7.01 4.51 6.59
N ALA A 98 5.94 3.91 6.01
CA ALA A 98 6.08 2.85 5.03
C ALA A 98 5.01 2.91 3.94
N ASN A 99 5.43 2.74 2.69
CA ASN A 99 4.60 2.76 1.47
C ASN A 99 3.85 1.43 1.23
N ASN A 100 3.45 0.78 2.32
CA ASN A 100 3.10 -0.64 2.34
C ASN A 100 1.61 -0.89 2.56
N PHE A 101 0.80 0.16 2.66
CA PHE A 101 -0.64 0.04 2.75
C PHE A 101 -1.34 1.11 1.92
N VAL A 102 -2.61 0.88 1.62
CA VAL A 102 -3.50 1.85 1.00
C VAL A 102 -4.66 2.13 1.95
N THR A 103 -5.32 3.27 1.80
CA THR A 103 -6.63 3.46 2.41
C THR A 103 -7.70 3.19 1.36
N ASN A 104 -8.73 2.44 1.71
CA ASN A 104 -9.85 2.15 0.82
C ASN A 104 -11.14 2.15 1.66
N GLY A 105 -12.29 2.40 1.02
CA GLY A 105 -13.61 2.27 1.64
C GLY A 105 -14.45 1.08 1.15
N LEU A 106 -13.96 0.26 0.21
CA LEU A 106 -14.76 -0.81 -0.43
C LEU A 106 -15.27 -1.90 0.52
N SER A 107 -14.62 -2.12 1.66
CA SER A 107 -15.09 -3.07 2.68
C SER A 107 -15.63 -2.35 3.93
N SER A 108 -15.73 -1.03 3.91
CA SER A 108 -16.09 -0.24 5.08
C SER A 108 -17.53 0.28 5.05
N GLY A 109 -18.37 -0.23 4.14
CA GLY A 109 -19.71 0.27 3.91
C GLY A 109 -19.74 1.58 3.11
N ALA A 110 -18.59 2.17 2.78
CA ALA A 110 -18.51 3.52 2.21
C ALA A 110 -18.97 3.59 0.74
N TYR A 111 -19.25 2.46 0.11
CA TYR A 111 -19.65 2.37 -1.28
C TYR A 111 -20.83 1.41 -1.45
N TYR A 112 -21.64 1.64 -2.47
CA TYR A 112 -22.65 0.71 -2.93
C TYR A 112 -22.42 0.32 -4.39
N ILE A 113 -22.97 -0.83 -4.77
CA ILE A 113 -23.06 -1.28 -6.16
C ILE A 113 -24.49 -1.07 -6.65
N ASP A 114 -24.62 -0.42 -7.80
CA ASP A 114 -25.85 -0.48 -8.59
C ASP A 114 -25.96 -1.87 -9.21
N THR A 115 -26.92 -2.69 -8.75
CA THR A 115 -27.08 -4.07 -9.24
C THR A 115 -27.61 -4.14 -10.68
N THR A 116 -27.99 -3.01 -11.31
CA THR A 116 -28.26 -2.91 -12.75
C THR A 116 -27.03 -2.62 -13.60
N THR A 117 -26.00 -2.01 -13.02
CA THR A 117 -24.68 -1.81 -13.63
C THR A 117 -23.57 -2.16 -12.64
N PRO A 118 -23.27 -3.47 -12.45
CA PRO A 118 -22.35 -3.97 -11.42
C PRO A 118 -20.92 -3.40 -11.49
N ASP A 119 -20.55 -2.82 -12.64
CA ASP A 119 -19.27 -2.17 -12.88
C ASP A 119 -19.17 -0.75 -12.30
N LYS A 120 -20.29 -0.17 -11.84
CA LYS A 120 -20.34 1.16 -11.23
C LYS A 120 -20.43 1.07 -9.72
N VAL A 121 -19.46 1.69 -9.06
CA VAL A 121 -19.40 1.79 -7.60
C VAL A 121 -19.44 3.25 -7.22
N GLU A 122 -20.46 3.57 -6.44
CA GLU A 122 -20.76 4.93 -6.02
C GLU A 122 -20.63 5.01 -4.51
N ARG A 123 -20.19 6.16 -4.00
CA ARG A 123 -19.95 6.35 -2.58
C ARG A 123 -21.28 6.57 -1.87
N VAL A 124 -21.43 5.94 -0.71
CA VAL A 124 -22.59 6.13 0.18
C VAL A 124 -22.49 7.50 0.82
N THR A 125 -23.53 8.30 0.67
CA THR A 125 -23.72 9.50 1.50
C THR A 125 -24.25 9.08 2.86
N TYR A 126 -23.70 9.64 3.94
CA TYR A 126 -24.15 9.40 5.31
C TYR A 126 -24.66 10.70 5.92
N ASP A 127 -25.73 10.62 6.71
CA ASP A 127 -26.19 11.76 7.50
C ASP A 127 -25.25 12.03 8.69
N GLY A 128 -25.51 13.11 9.41
CA GLY A 128 -24.72 13.51 10.59
C GLY A 128 -24.76 12.50 11.75
N SER A 129 -25.65 11.50 11.71
CA SER A 129 -25.75 10.39 12.66
C SER A 129 -25.01 9.12 12.21
N GLY A 130 -24.44 9.13 11.00
CA GLY A 130 -23.77 7.99 10.43
C GLY A 130 -24.69 6.99 9.73
N THR A 131 -25.92 7.39 9.42
CA THR A 131 -26.88 6.55 8.69
C THR A 131 -26.73 6.81 7.17
N PRO A 132 -26.60 5.77 6.32
CA PRO A 132 -26.65 5.93 4.87
C PRO A 132 -27.91 6.67 4.42
N THR A 133 -27.77 7.80 3.73
CA THR A 133 -28.87 8.54 3.10
C THR A 133 -29.15 8.05 1.69
N ASP A 134 -28.16 7.45 1.05
CA ASP A 134 -28.31 6.75 -0.23
C ASP A 134 -28.57 5.27 0.07
N GLY A 135 -29.78 4.79 -0.23
CA GLY A 135 -30.17 3.39 -0.01
C GLY A 135 -31.52 3.12 0.66
N ALA A 136 -32.38 4.13 0.91
CA ALA A 136 -33.69 3.87 1.51
C ALA A 136 -34.87 4.60 0.84
N THR A 137 -35.79 3.78 0.30
CA THR A 137 -37.23 4.00 0.06
C THR A 137 -37.72 4.55 -1.30
N THR A 138 -37.82 3.68 -2.31
CA THR A 138 -39.12 3.46 -2.99
C THR A 138 -39.32 1.97 -3.36
N PRO A 139 -40.55 1.42 -3.37
CA PRO A 139 -40.77 -0.02 -3.45
C PRO A 139 -40.48 -0.69 -4.81
N ASN A 140 -40.11 0.06 -5.85
CA ASN A 140 -40.16 -0.44 -7.23
C ASN A 140 -38.89 -0.19 -8.09
N ASP A 141 -37.81 0.34 -7.53
CA ASP A 141 -36.54 0.45 -8.26
C ASP A 141 -35.39 -0.12 -7.43
N VAL A 142 -34.48 -0.76 -8.16
CA VAL A 142 -33.38 -1.61 -7.73
C VAL A 142 -32.61 -1.04 -6.53
N THR A 143 -32.60 -1.76 -5.41
CA THR A 143 -31.90 -1.35 -4.20
C THR A 143 -30.38 -1.37 -4.40
N PRO A 144 -29.68 -0.23 -4.21
CA PRO A 144 -28.22 -0.22 -4.18
C PRO A 144 -27.74 -1.09 -3.01
N MET A 145 -26.76 -1.94 -3.25
CA MET A 145 -26.22 -2.81 -2.22
C MET A 145 -24.98 -2.15 -1.61
N LEU A 146 -25.10 -1.71 -0.35
CA LEU A 146 -23.96 -1.30 0.48
C LEU A 146 -22.96 -2.45 0.52
N ILE A 147 -21.67 -2.16 0.29
CA ILE A 147 -20.63 -3.18 0.37
C ILE A 147 -19.91 -3.06 1.71
N ASP A 148 -20.06 -4.06 2.57
CA ASP A 148 -19.31 -4.17 3.83
C ASP A 148 -18.60 -5.53 3.96
N ASP A 149 -17.90 -5.70 5.09
CA ASP A 149 -17.16 -6.92 5.41
C ASP A 149 -18.02 -8.20 5.33
N THR A 150 -19.33 -8.11 5.61
CA THR A 150 -20.27 -9.25 5.62
C THR A 150 -20.61 -9.73 4.22
N ASP A 151 -20.63 -8.83 3.22
CA ASP A 151 -20.82 -9.22 1.82
C ASP A 151 -19.63 -10.02 1.28
N TYR A 152 -18.42 -9.73 1.78
CA TYR A 152 -17.23 -10.51 1.45
C TYR A 152 -17.08 -11.78 2.29
N SER A 153 -17.73 -11.87 3.46
CA SER A 153 -17.64 -13.05 4.35
C SER A 153 -18.68 -14.14 4.05
N THR A 154 -19.61 -13.91 3.13
CA THR A 154 -20.69 -14.86 2.79
C THR A 154 -20.69 -15.30 1.32
N THR A 155 -21.44 -16.37 1.03
CA THR A 155 -21.66 -16.92 -0.32
C THR A 155 -23.06 -16.69 -0.86
N ASN A 156 -23.95 -16.09 -0.08
CA ASN A 156 -25.34 -15.89 -0.47
C ASN A 156 -25.48 -14.63 -1.32
N ASP A 157 -26.19 -14.72 -2.44
CA ASP A 157 -26.44 -13.55 -3.29
C ASP A 157 -27.23 -12.45 -2.56
N PRO A 158 -26.94 -11.16 -2.84
CA PRO A 158 -26.00 -10.66 -3.83
C PRO A 158 -24.58 -10.55 -3.24
N ALA A 159 -23.68 -11.47 -3.56
CA ALA A 159 -22.33 -11.47 -3.01
C ALA A 159 -21.31 -10.97 -4.05
N VAL A 160 -20.45 -10.04 -3.66
CA VAL A 160 -19.46 -9.39 -4.54
C VAL A 160 -18.11 -10.09 -4.41
N ASN A 161 -17.47 -10.35 -5.55
CA ASN A 161 -16.10 -10.86 -5.55
C ASN A 161 -15.11 -9.77 -5.11
N SER A 162 -14.08 -10.16 -4.38
CA SER A 162 -12.99 -9.25 -4.02
C SER A 162 -12.29 -8.63 -5.23
N SER A 163 -11.69 -7.46 -5.00
CA SER A 163 -10.90 -6.70 -5.98
C SER A 163 -9.41 -6.78 -5.67
N TYR A 164 -8.56 -6.26 -6.57
CA TYR A 164 -7.12 -6.15 -6.32
C TYR A 164 -6.77 -5.42 -5.01
N PHE A 165 -7.61 -4.48 -4.56
CA PHE A 165 -7.38 -3.81 -3.29
C PHE A 165 -7.81 -4.67 -2.10
N ASN A 166 -8.84 -5.51 -2.24
CA ASN A 166 -9.44 -6.23 -1.11
C ASN A 166 -9.00 -7.71 -0.99
N ASN A 167 -7.91 -8.10 -1.65
CA ASN A 167 -7.47 -9.50 -1.82
C ASN A 167 -6.39 -9.97 -0.81
N TYR A 168 -6.21 -9.25 0.31
CA TYR A 168 -5.16 -9.46 1.31
C TYR A 168 -3.70 -9.37 0.83
N VAL A 169 -3.44 -9.20 -0.49
CA VAL A 169 -2.09 -8.96 -1.03
C VAL A 169 -1.65 -7.53 -0.74
N THR A 170 -2.56 -6.59 -0.97
CA THR A 170 -2.36 -5.17 -0.66
C THR A 170 -2.89 -4.91 0.74
N PRO A 171 -2.06 -4.52 1.72
CA PRO A 171 -2.59 -4.14 3.03
C PRO A 171 -3.48 -2.90 2.89
N ILE A 172 -4.72 -2.98 3.39
CA ILE A 172 -5.63 -1.83 3.47
C ILE A 172 -5.72 -1.39 4.92
N GLN A 173 -5.68 -0.09 5.20
CA GLN A 173 -6.03 0.44 6.51
C GLN A 173 -7.52 0.26 6.80
N ARG A 174 -7.84 -0.36 7.94
CA ARG A 174 -9.21 -0.59 8.40
C ARG A 174 -9.91 0.71 8.74
N ARG A 175 -11.23 0.67 8.59
CA ARG A 175 -12.16 1.69 9.04
C ARG A 175 -13.16 1.07 10.02
N GLY A 176 -13.72 1.88 10.90
CA GLY A 176 -14.72 1.41 11.87
C GLY A 176 -15.32 2.57 12.68
N ASN A 177 -16.01 2.24 13.77
CA ASN A 177 -16.46 3.23 14.74
C ASN A 177 -15.27 3.70 15.57
N PHE A 178 -14.66 4.80 15.16
CA PHE A 178 -13.43 5.34 15.74
C PHE A 178 -13.52 6.87 15.84
N PRO A 179 -12.73 7.54 16.72
CA PRO A 179 -12.76 9.00 16.78
C PRO A 179 -12.47 9.64 15.42
N GLU A 180 -13.29 10.63 15.06
CA GLU A 180 -13.18 11.36 13.80
C GLU A 180 -12.15 12.48 13.90
N TYR A 181 -11.02 12.30 13.21
CA TYR A 181 -9.97 13.30 13.14
C TYR A 181 -10.06 14.08 11.83
N VAL A 182 -9.73 15.36 11.88
CA VAL A 182 -9.59 16.19 10.68
C VAL A 182 -8.33 15.74 9.93
N MET A 183 -8.38 15.78 8.60
CA MET A 183 -7.22 15.49 7.76
C MET A 183 -6.69 16.78 7.15
N GLU A 184 -5.41 16.82 6.84
CA GLU A 184 -4.77 17.84 6.01
C GLU A 184 -4.21 17.20 4.74
N MET A 185 -4.09 17.98 3.67
CA MET A 185 -3.61 17.54 2.36
C MET A 185 -2.44 18.39 1.87
N CYS A 186 -1.66 17.83 0.94
CA CYS A 186 -0.64 18.56 0.19
C CYS A 186 -0.86 18.35 -1.31
N ARG A 187 -1.02 19.42 -2.10
CA ARG A 187 -1.28 19.35 -3.55
C ARG A 187 -0.01 19.09 -4.40
N LYS A 188 0.99 18.39 -3.85
CA LYS A 188 2.24 18.00 -4.54
C LYS A 188 2.37 16.47 -4.59
N LEU A 189 2.94 15.96 -5.67
CA LEU A 189 3.22 14.54 -5.87
C LEU A 189 4.65 14.37 -6.39
N PRO A 190 5.50 13.54 -5.77
CA PRO A 190 5.25 12.66 -4.61
C PRO A 190 5.18 13.39 -3.25
N VAL A 191 4.78 12.69 -2.16
CA VAL A 191 4.76 13.21 -0.77
C VAL A 191 6.10 13.82 -0.36
N SER A 192 7.22 13.25 -0.79
CA SER A 192 8.55 13.78 -0.49
C SER A 192 8.77 15.19 -1.04
N SER A 193 7.91 15.67 -1.94
CA SER A 193 7.93 17.05 -2.45
C SER A 193 7.08 18.02 -1.63
N CYS A 194 6.41 17.57 -0.57
CA CYS A 194 5.69 18.41 0.37
C CYS A 194 6.63 18.91 1.47
N GLN A 195 6.70 20.22 1.64
CA GLN A 195 7.36 20.94 2.73
C GLN A 195 6.37 21.20 3.87
N PRO A 196 6.83 21.61 5.07
CA PRO A 196 5.95 21.90 6.20
C PRO A 196 4.81 22.88 5.86
N GLY A 197 5.10 23.93 5.08
CA GLY A 197 4.11 24.95 4.69
C GLY A 197 3.16 24.56 3.55
N ASP A 198 3.30 23.37 2.95
CA ASP A 198 2.41 22.92 1.85
C ASP A 198 1.13 22.23 2.33
N TRP A 199 1.04 21.92 3.62
CA TRP A 199 -0.06 21.18 4.20
C TRP A 199 -1.16 22.12 4.70
N PHE A 200 -2.39 21.85 4.27
CA PHE A 200 -3.56 22.61 4.70
C PHE A 200 -4.78 21.70 4.86
N VAL A 201 -5.71 22.09 5.71
CA VAL A 201 -7.03 21.44 5.82
C VAL A 201 -7.97 22.04 4.78
N GLY A 202 -8.02 23.36 4.76
CA GLY A 202 -8.92 24.15 3.93
C GLY A 202 -10.39 24.07 4.33
N SER A 203 -11.14 25.12 3.99
CA SER A 203 -12.57 25.23 4.31
C SER A 203 -13.29 26.07 3.26
N ASP A 204 -14.38 25.53 2.72
CA ASP A 204 -15.22 26.12 1.65
C ASP A 204 -16.18 27.21 2.20
N ASP A 205 -15.57 28.22 2.82
CA ASP A 205 -16.22 29.40 3.41
C ASP A 205 -15.41 30.67 3.16
N GLY A 206 -14.63 30.70 2.08
CA GLY A 206 -13.79 31.82 1.70
C GLY A 206 -14.54 33.06 1.22
N ALA A 207 -13.78 34.08 0.84
CA ALA A 207 -14.35 35.29 0.23
C ALA A 207 -14.72 35.04 -1.23
N THR A 208 -14.03 34.11 -1.88
CA THR A 208 -14.23 33.74 -3.28
C THR A 208 -15.12 32.50 -3.37
N ASN A 209 -16.29 32.62 -4.02
CA ASN A 209 -17.20 31.49 -4.33
C ASN A 209 -17.51 30.50 -3.17
N PRO A 210 -17.87 30.96 -1.97
CA PRO A 210 -18.10 30.05 -0.84
C PRO A 210 -19.23 29.04 -1.12
N GLY A 211 -19.04 27.80 -0.69
CA GLY A 211 -19.98 26.70 -0.84
C GLY A 211 -20.00 26.06 -2.24
N ASN A 212 -18.94 26.23 -3.04
CA ASN A 212 -18.86 25.68 -4.39
C ASN A 212 -18.30 24.24 -4.44
N GLY A 213 -17.85 23.70 -3.31
CA GLY A 213 -17.24 22.38 -3.19
C GLY A 213 -15.78 22.30 -3.62
N ILE A 214 -15.09 23.43 -3.80
CA ILE A 214 -13.72 23.53 -4.29
C ILE A 214 -12.94 24.44 -3.34
N ILE A 215 -11.73 24.03 -2.94
CA ILE A 215 -10.87 24.87 -2.09
C ILE A 215 -10.00 25.79 -2.95
N ASP A 216 -10.40 27.07 -2.96
CA ASP A 216 -9.69 28.18 -3.59
C ASP A 216 -8.46 28.62 -2.76
N SER A 217 -7.64 29.50 -3.30
CA SER A 217 -6.39 29.92 -2.63
C SER A 217 -6.61 30.68 -1.31
N ASP A 218 -7.72 31.42 -1.19
CA ASP A 218 -8.10 32.12 0.05
C ASP A 218 -8.78 31.20 1.09
N GLU A 219 -8.93 29.91 0.75
CA GLU A 219 -9.59 28.91 1.57
C GLU A 219 -8.62 27.85 2.11
N GLN A 220 -7.32 28.00 1.86
CA GLN A 220 -6.26 27.10 2.34
C GLN A 220 -5.87 27.45 3.78
N PHE A 221 -6.73 27.07 4.72
CA PHE A 221 -6.51 27.26 6.15
C PHE A 221 -5.66 26.13 6.77
N LEU A 222 -4.80 26.49 7.73
CA LEU A 222 -4.09 25.52 8.56
C LEU A 222 -5.06 24.82 9.53
N ALA A 223 -4.59 23.71 10.11
CA ALA A 223 -5.38 22.88 11.02
C ALA A 223 -5.96 23.64 12.22
N ALA A 224 -5.20 24.59 12.80
CA ALA A 224 -5.66 25.38 13.93
C ALA A 224 -6.68 26.47 13.52
N ASP A 225 -6.69 26.91 12.27
CA ASP A 225 -7.53 28.01 11.77
C ASP A 225 -8.94 27.55 11.37
N VAL A 226 -9.14 26.23 11.24
CA VAL A 226 -10.45 25.62 10.98
C VAL A 226 -11.23 25.27 12.26
N ILE A 227 -10.65 25.50 13.44
CA ILE A 227 -11.34 25.28 14.73
C ILE A 227 -12.61 26.15 14.80
N GLY A 228 -13.72 25.55 15.19
CA GLY A 228 -15.04 26.19 15.23
C GLY A 228 -15.80 26.15 13.91
N LYS A 229 -15.17 25.71 12.81
CA LYS A 229 -15.86 25.50 11.52
C LYS A 229 -16.63 24.18 11.49
N SER A 230 -17.57 24.06 10.56
CA SER A 230 -18.30 22.80 10.33
C SER A 230 -17.38 21.76 9.68
N ARG A 231 -17.50 20.48 10.07
CA ARG A 231 -16.80 19.39 9.36
C ARG A 231 -17.29 19.18 7.91
N ASP A 232 -18.47 19.69 7.57
CA ASP A 232 -19.11 19.49 6.26
C ASP A 232 -18.46 20.33 5.13
N ILE A 233 -17.70 21.37 5.50
CA ILE A 233 -17.07 22.30 4.54
C ILE A 233 -15.56 22.09 4.43
N LEU A 234 -15.00 21.09 5.10
CA LEU A 234 -13.55 20.86 5.14
C LEU A 234 -13.03 20.33 3.81
N GLY A 235 -12.03 21.01 3.25
CA GLY A 235 -11.40 20.68 1.99
C GLY A 235 -10.76 19.31 1.96
N ALA A 236 -9.89 19.05 2.92
CA ALA A 236 -9.19 17.78 3.10
C ALA A 236 -10.05 16.69 3.75
N GLY A 237 -11.25 17.03 4.21
CA GLY A 237 -12.16 16.11 4.87
C GLY A 237 -11.65 15.63 6.23
N THR A 238 -12.05 14.42 6.60
CA THR A 238 -11.77 13.82 7.91
C THR A 238 -11.34 12.36 7.73
N THR A 239 -10.98 11.68 8.82
CA THR A 239 -10.74 10.24 8.78
C THR A 239 -11.97 9.45 8.34
N ALA A 240 -13.19 9.99 8.47
CA ALA A 240 -14.43 9.38 8.02
C ALA A 240 -14.89 9.86 6.62
N ARG A 241 -14.38 11.00 6.15
CA ARG A 241 -14.89 11.71 4.96
C ARG A 241 -13.78 12.00 3.93
N PRO A 242 -14.07 11.89 2.63
CA PRO A 242 -13.06 12.18 1.61
C PRO A 242 -12.78 13.69 1.56
N THR A 243 -11.85 14.08 0.69
CA THR A 243 -11.78 15.47 0.26
C THR A 243 -13.11 15.94 -0.31
N LEU A 244 -13.41 17.22 -0.08
CA LEU A 244 -14.60 17.89 -0.60
C LEU A 244 -14.57 17.91 -2.13
N ASP A 245 -13.46 18.38 -2.72
CA ASP A 245 -13.24 18.27 -4.16
C ASP A 245 -12.78 16.86 -4.54
N THR A 246 -13.49 16.23 -5.48
CA THR A 246 -13.12 14.94 -6.07
C THR A 246 -11.75 14.95 -6.74
N ASN A 247 -11.31 16.08 -7.29
CA ASN A 247 -10.00 16.21 -7.92
C ASN A 247 -8.85 16.12 -6.91
N ASP A 248 -9.11 16.48 -5.65
CA ASP A 248 -8.10 16.48 -4.59
C ASP A 248 -7.85 15.09 -4.01
N ARG A 249 -8.69 14.08 -4.31
CA ARG A 249 -8.54 12.70 -3.80
C ARG A 249 -7.25 12.00 -4.24
N ARG A 250 -6.59 12.51 -5.28
CA ARG A 250 -5.30 12.00 -5.77
C ARG A 250 -4.12 12.43 -4.92
N TYR A 251 -4.31 13.43 -4.06
CA TYR A 251 -3.24 14.03 -3.27
C TYR A 251 -3.10 13.32 -1.93
N PRO A 252 -1.88 13.29 -1.37
CA PRO A 252 -1.66 12.70 -0.06
C PRO A 252 -2.41 13.44 1.04
N ARG A 253 -2.92 12.68 2.00
CA ARG A 253 -3.61 13.17 3.19
C ARG A 253 -3.06 12.52 4.45
N ARG A 254 -3.07 13.26 5.56
CA ARG A 254 -2.68 12.78 6.88
C ARG A 254 -3.56 13.42 7.97
N VAL A 255 -3.56 12.85 9.18
CA VAL A 255 -4.29 13.42 10.32
C VAL A 255 -3.73 14.80 10.65
N ALA A 256 -4.60 15.78 10.82
CA ALA A 256 -4.22 17.15 11.13
C ALA A 256 -3.91 17.32 12.62
N PHE A 257 -2.81 17.98 12.92
CA PHE A 257 -2.42 18.38 14.28
C PHE A 257 -2.31 19.91 14.34
N ALA A 258 -2.57 20.48 15.51
CA ALA A 258 -2.44 21.91 15.72
C ALA A 258 -0.98 22.35 15.46
N ARG A 259 -0.81 23.37 14.63
CA ARG A 259 0.47 23.99 14.31
C ARG A 259 0.41 25.50 14.55
N ASP A 260 1.55 26.09 14.88
CA ASP A 260 1.71 27.54 14.97
C ASP A 260 1.93 28.18 13.58
N SER A 261 2.11 29.51 13.54
CA SER A 261 2.36 30.25 12.29
C SER A 261 3.70 29.92 11.62
N GLY A 262 4.61 29.25 12.32
CA GLY A 262 5.88 28.72 11.79
C GLY A 262 5.77 27.27 11.32
N ASN A 263 4.57 26.69 11.28
CA ASN A 263 4.30 25.28 10.96
C ASN A 263 4.83 24.28 12.00
N ASN A 264 5.19 24.73 13.20
CA ASN A 264 5.63 23.87 14.29
C ASN A 264 4.41 23.25 14.98
N LEU A 265 4.41 21.95 15.28
CA LEU A 265 3.38 21.33 16.13
C LEU A 265 3.30 22.03 17.47
N ILE A 266 2.07 22.30 17.90
CA ILE A 266 1.75 22.68 19.26
C ILE A 266 1.66 21.39 20.08
N LEU A 267 2.52 21.30 21.11
CA LEU A 267 2.62 20.14 21.97
C LEU A 267 1.89 20.36 23.30
N ASP A 268 1.31 19.28 23.80
CA ASP A 268 0.82 19.11 25.15
C ASP A 268 1.69 18.03 25.81
N GLY A 269 2.68 18.44 26.61
CA GLY A 269 3.74 17.52 27.06
C GLY A 269 4.47 16.89 25.87
N ASN A 270 4.46 15.55 25.80
CA ASN A 270 5.10 14.78 24.72
C ASN A 270 4.15 14.48 23.54
N GLY A 271 2.89 14.94 23.59
CA GLY A 271 1.87 14.66 22.60
C GLY A 271 1.58 15.86 21.70
N ALA A 272 1.49 15.64 20.39
CA ALA A 272 0.93 16.66 19.50
C ALA A 272 -0.58 16.73 19.69
N ILE A 273 -1.17 17.91 19.52
CA ILE A 273 -2.61 18.10 19.72
C ILE A 273 -3.36 17.78 18.42
N PRO A 274 -4.08 16.65 18.31
CA PRO A 274 -4.86 16.34 17.13
C PRO A 274 -6.07 17.28 17.00
N ILE A 275 -6.43 17.57 15.76
CA ILE A 275 -7.69 18.24 15.41
C ILE A 275 -8.72 17.19 15.02
N GLY A 276 -9.93 17.31 15.55
CA GLY A 276 -11.02 16.37 15.30
C GLY A 276 -12.38 17.03 15.28
N VAL A 277 -13.42 16.21 15.30
CA VAL A 277 -14.81 16.66 15.26
C VAL A 277 -15.49 16.39 16.61
N SER A 278 -16.22 17.39 17.12
CA SER A 278 -17.24 17.22 18.17
C SER A 278 -18.51 17.94 17.77
N SER A 279 -19.65 17.25 17.83
CA SER A 279 -20.98 17.79 17.50
C SER A 279 -21.01 18.54 16.15
N ASN A 280 -20.46 17.91 15.10
CA ASN A 280 -20.31 18.47 13.74
C ASN A 280 -19.36 19.68 13.61
N THR A 281 -18.70 20.08 14.69
CA THR A 281 -17.81 21.24 14.73
C THR A 281 -16.37 20.78 14.92
N VAL A 282 -15.44 21.43 14.25
CA VAL A 282 -14.01 21.16 14.40
C VAL A 282 -13.52 21.69 15.74
N ASN A 283 -12.76 20.85 16.47
CA ASN A 283 -12.16 21.22 17.75
C ASN A 283 -10.77 20.58 17.90
N ALA A 284 -10.00 21.08 18.87
CA ALA A 284 -8.72 20.49 19.25
C ALA A 284 -8.90 19.55 20.45
N PHE A 285 -8.14 18.46 20.46
CA PHE A 285 -8.26 17.40 21.47
C PHE A 285 -6.89 17.15 22.11
N PRO A 286 -6.45 18.01 23.05
CA PRO A 286 -5.16 17.83 23.69
C PRO A 286 -5.14 16.53 24.51
N PRO A 287 -4.08 15.71 24.38
CA PRO A 287 -4.06 14.36 24.92
C PRO A 287 -3.93 14.27 26.46
N TYR A 288 -3.35 15.27 27.13
CA TYR A 288 -2.90 15.18 28.53
C TYR A 288 -3.34 16.34 29.42
N SER A 289 -3.38 17.58 28.93
CA SER A 289 -3.71 18.77 29.70
C SER A 289 -4.46 19.83 28.89
N GLU A 290 -5.04 20.83 29.56
CA GLU A 290 -5.67 21.96 28.85
C GLU A 290 -4.61 22.84 28.20
N VAL A 291 -4.80 23.17 26.92
CA VAL A 291 -3.90 24.04 26.16
C VAL A 291 -4.68 25.22 25.58
N VAL A 292 -3.98 26.33 25.27
CA VAL A 292 -4.55 27.48 24.55
C VAL A 292 -4.01 27.48 23.13
N ILE A 293 -4.88 27.39 22.13
CA ILE A 293 -4.53 27.41 20.71
C ILE A 293 -5.14 28.67 20.09
N ASN A 294 -4.32 29.52 19.45
CA ASN A 294 -4.75 30.77 18.81
C ASN A 294 -5.62 31.68 19.69
N GLY A 295 -5.29 31.77 20.99
CA GLY A 295 -6.03 32.58 21.97
C GLY A 295 -7.37 31.96 22.42
N THR A 296 -7.73 30.79 21.91
CA THR A 296 -8.88 30.00 22.35
C THR A 296 -8.41 28.98 23.37
N ALA A 297 -8.92 29.06 24.60
CA ALA A 297 -8.68 28.02 25.59
C ALA A 297 -9.41 26.74 25.14
N THR A 298 -8.64 25.72 24.78
CA THR A 298 -9.19 24.39 24.51
C THR A 298 -9.21 23.66 25.84
N SER A 299 -10.34 23.81 26.53
CA SER A 299 -10.60 23.11 27.77
C SER A 299 -10.69 21.61 27.50
N LEU A 300 -10.23 20.79 28.44
CA LEU A 300 -10.74 19.44 28.63
C LEU A 300 -12.19 19.64 29.06
N ASP A 301 -13.09 19.90 28.11
CA ASP A 301 -14.49 20.21 28.40
C ASP A 301 -14.97 19.17 29.41
N GLY A 302 -15.33 19.63 30.61
CA GLY A 302 -15.70 18.81 31.76
C GLY A 302 -16.94 17.94 31.54
N THR A 303 -17.44 17.83 30.31
CA THR A 303 -18.43 16.86 29.85
C THR A 303 -17.83 15.65 29.10
N HIS A 304 -16.56 15.68 28.69
CA HIS A 304 -15.83 14.58 28.06
C HIS A 304 -14.88 13.92 29.07
N PRO A 305 -15.09 12.66 29.47
CA PRO A 305 -14.20 11.96 30.40
C PRO A 305 -12.77 11.71 29.87
N THR A 306 -12.49 12.02 28.59
CA THR A 306 -11.25 11.70 27.87
C THR A 306 -11.12 12.64 26.66
N GLY A 307 -10.09 13.47 26.54
CA GLY A 307 -9.88 14.40 25.41
C GLY A 307 -9.79 13.72 24.03
N LEU A 308 -10.94 13.32 23.47
CA LEU A 308 -11.08 12.55 22.23
C LEU A 308 -12.21 13.12 21.37
N PRO A 309 -12.06 13.09 20.04
CA PRO A 309 -13.16 13.41 19.13
C PRO A 309 -14.37 12.48 19.28
N ASP A 310 -15.49 12.91 18.74
CA ASP A 310 -16.67 12.06 18.60
C ASP A 310 -16.36 10.83 17.76
N ILE A 311 -16.92 9.69 18.16
CA ILE A 311 -16.84 8.46 17.39
C ILE A 311 -17.71 8.62 16.14
N ALA A 312 -17.10 8.50 14.96
CA ALA A 312 -17.81 8.43 13.69
C ALA A 312 -17.70 7.02 13.09
N PRO A 313 -18.73 6.55 12.39
CA PRO A 313 -18.59 5.35 11.56
C PRO A 313 -17.64 5.64 10.40
N ASN A 314 -17.06 4.56 9.85
CA ASN A 314 -16.20 4.63 8.67
C ASN A 314 -14.90 5.47 8.86
N ALA A 315 -14.55 5.83 10.09
CA ALA A 315 -13.32 6.52 10.42
C ALA A 315 -12.11 5.59 10.30
N LEU A 316 -10.98 6.10 9.77
CA LEU A 316 -9.69 5.39 9.73
C LEU A 316 -9.27 4.93 11.13
N TRP A 317 -8.90 3.66 11.26
CA TRP A 317 -8.51 3.06 12.53
C TRP A 317 -6.99 3.09 12.71
N PHE A 318 -6.55 3.63 13.83
CA PHE A 318 -5.16 3.71 14.25
C PHE A 318 -4.95 3.02 15.60
N ARG A 319 -3.70 2.64 15.87
CA ARG A 319 -3.23 2.27 17.22
C ARG A 319 -3.46 3.46 18.16
N THR A 320 -3.82 3.15 19.40
CA THR A 320 -4.06 4.10 20.48
C THR A 320 -3.14 3.81 21.66
N SER A 321 -2.99 4.77 22.56
CA SER A 321 -2.18 4.61 23.76
C SER A 321 -3.07 4.54 25.01
N SER A 322 -2.79 3.57 25.88
CA SER A 322 -3.34 3.52 27.23
C SER A 322 -2.55 4.36 28.24
N ASN A 323 -1.41 4.91 27.83
CA ASN A 323 -0.57 5.76 28.64
C ASN A 323 -1.04 7.23 28.53
N ALA A 324 -1.23 7.87 29.68
CA ALA A 324 -1.77 9.23 29.79
C ALA A 324 -0.68 10.32 29.81
N THR A 325 0.56 10.01 29.45
CA THR A 325 1.67 10.98 29.39
C THR A 325 2.62 10.76 28.21
N ASP A 326 2.65 9.55 27.66
CA ASP A 326 3.56 9.17 26.59
C ASP A 326 2.80 8.42 25.49
N PRO A 327 2.70 8.99 24.27
CA PRO A 327 1.92 8.39 23.19
C PRO A 327 2.63 7.19 22.54
N THR A 328 3.90 6.93 22.87
CA THR A 328 4.68 5.81 22.32
C THR A 328 4.58 4.54 23.15
N VAL A 329 4.13 4.64 24.41
CA VAL A 329 4.07 3.54 25.37
C VAL A 329 2.64 3.09 25.62
N GLY A 330 2.45 1.80 25.93
CA GLY A 330 1.14 1.28 26.36
C GLY A 330 0.16 1.08 25.20
N SER A 331 0.63 0.45 24.13
CA SER A 331 -0.16 0.10 22.94
C SER A 331 -1.56 -0.41 23.27
N ASN A 332 -2.53 0.13 22.55
CA ASN A 332 -3.94 -0.19 22.61
C ASN A 332 -4.53 -0.02 21.21
N TYR A 333 -5.77 -0.44 21.01
CA TYR A 333 -6.45 -0.40 19.71
C TYR A 333 -7.90 0.05 19.87
N GLY A 334 -8.30 0.45 21.08
CA GLY A 334 -9.65 0.85 21.38
C GLY A 334 -10.00 2.26 20.91
N ASN A 335 -11.29 2.54 20.74
CA ASN A 335 -11.78 3.85 20.30
C ASN A 335 -12.01 4.85 21.47
N ALA A 336 -11.74 4.47 22.72
CA ALA A 336 -11.83 5.35 23.88
C ALA A 336 -10.44 5.77 24.41
N ARG A 337 -9.43 5.82 23.54
CA ARG A 337 -8.04 6.12 23.87
C ARG A 337 -7.41 7.08 22.84
N PRO A 338 -6.46 7.95 23.25
CA PRO A 338 -5.76 8.85 22.33
C PRO A 338 -4.91 8.10 21.30
N LEU A 339 -4.59 8.75 20.19
CA LEU A 339 -3.69 8.21 19.17
C LEU A 339 -2.33 7.84 19.77
N ALA A 340 -1.80 6.67 19.38
CA ALA A 340 -0.43 6.30 19.69
C ALA A 340 0.50 6.68 18.54
N TYR A 341 1.75 7.00 18.89
CA TYR A 341 2.80 7.29 17.91
C TYR A 341 3.74 6.08 17.81
N LEU A 342 4.40 5.96 16.66
CA LEU A 342 5.45 4.97 16.46
C LEU A 342 6.72 5.38 17.20
N GLU A 343 7.09 6.65 17.09
CA GLU A 343 8.28 7.25 17.69
C GLU A 343 7.95 8.49 18.52
N SER A 344 8.89 8.89 19.38
CA SER A 344 8.76 10.08 20.21
C SER A 344 8.86 11.36 19.39
N LEU A 345 8.19 12.42 19.84
CA LEU A 345 8.33 13.73 19.21
C LEU A 345 9.56 14.47 19.73
N VAL A 346 10.31 15.14 18.83
CA VAL A 346 11.34 16.10 19.24
C VAL A 346 10.66 17.27 19.93
N VAL A 347 11.02 17.52 21.18
CA VAL A 347 10.57 18.69 21.94
C VAL A 347 11.71 19.72 21.91
N PRO A 348 11.51 20.94 21.38
CA PRO A 348 12.55 21.95 21.33
C PRO A 348 13.00 22.34 22.74
N GLU A 349 14.28 22.17 23.04
CA GLU A 349 14.86 22.62 24.31
C GLU A 349 15.22 24.12 24.22
N PRO A 350 15.03 24.92 25.28
CA PRO A 350 15.20 26.39 25.22
C PRO A 350 16.61 26.87 24.86
N THR A 351 17.63 26.00 24.94
CA THR A 351 19.05 26.37 24.87
C THR A 351 19.83 25.72 23.72
N THR A 352 19.19 24.90 22.89
CA THR A 352 19.84 24.17 21.79
C THR A 352 19.05 24.47 20.51
N PRO A 353 19.70 24.87 19.39
CA PRO A 353 19.02 24.95 18.11
C PRO A 353 18.55 23.53 17.76
N THR A 354 17.29 23.24 18.08
CA THR A 354 16.67 21.94 17.88
C THR A 354 15.70 22.13 16.73
N VAL A 355 15.69 21.15 15.84
CA VAL A 355 14.70 20.98 14.77
C VAL A 355 13.34 21.40 15.33
N GLY A 356 12.69 22.33 14.65
CA GLY A 356 11.32 22.69 15.00
C GLY A 356 10.45 21.43 15.06
N THR A 357 9.33 21.49 15.77
CA THR A 357 8.33 20.42 15.81
C THR A 357 7.59 20.27 14.47
N VAL A 358 8.25 20.53 13.33
CA VAL A 358 7.66 20.44 12.00
C VAL A 358 7.43 18.99 11.54
N GLN A 359 8.14 18.03 12.15
CA GLN A 359 7.87 16.61 11.90
C GLN A 359 6.41 16.28 12.20
N GLN A 360 5.81 15.43 11.38
CA GLN A 360 4.48 14.91 11.60
C GLN A 360 4.54 13.68 12.52
N PRO A 361 3.62 13.52 13.49
CA PRO A 361 3.56 12.30 14.29
C PRO A 361 3.33 11.06 13.41
N LEU A 362 4.15 10.03 13.58
CA LEU A 362 4.04 8.76 12.87
C LEU A 362 2.92 7.91 13.49
N LEU A 363 1.73 7.97 12.91
CA LEU A 363 0.59 7.16 13.34
C LEU A 363 0.71 5.72 12.83
N VAL A 364 0.28 4.76 13.65
CA VAL A 364 0.30 3.33 13.29
C VAL A 364 -1.08 2.90 12.81
N PRO A 365 -1.26 2.56 11.52
CA PRO A 365 -2.55 2.14 10.99
C PRO A 365 -2.90 0.72 11.43
N VAL A 366 -4.17 0.47 11.76
CA VAL A 366 -4.67 -0.91 11.89
C VAL A 366 -5.03 -1.40 10.50
N LEU A 367 -4.35 -2.44 10.03
CA LEU A 367 -4.54 -2.98 8.70
C LEU A 367 -5.53 -4.14 8.71
N GLN A 368 -6.25 -4.30 7.59
CA GLN A 368 -7.26 -5.33 7.37
C GLN A 368 -6.69 -6.72 7.46
N ASN A 369 -5.42 -6.83 7.11
CA ASN A 369 -4.70 -8.07 7.15
C ASN A 369 -4.43 -8.49 8.63
N TYR A 370 -4.36 -7.57 9.60
CA TYR A 370 -4.30 -7.91 11.01
C TYR A 370 -5.68 -8.21 11.61
N VAL A 371 -6.71 -7.48 11.18
CA VAL A 371 -8.08 -7.61 11.70
C VAL A 371 -9.08 -7.55 10.53
N PRO A 372 -9.45 -8.70 9.92
CA PRO A 372 -10.27 -8.71 8.70
C PRO A 372 -11.74 -8.34 8.91
N THR A 373 -12.32 -8.68 10.07
CA THR A 373 -13.76 -8.45 10.36
C THR A 373 -14.01 -7.80 11.73
N GLY A 374 -12.96 -7.61 12.54
CA GLY A 374 -13.09 -6.98 13.85
C GLY A 374 -13.27 -5.47 13.74
N ALA A 375 -13.99 -4.90 14.71
CA ALA A 375 -14.20 -3.47 14.85
C ALA A 375 -13.52 -2.93 16.12
N PRO A 376 -13.19 -1.62 16.18
CA PRO A 376 -12.69 -1.01 17.41
C PRO A 376 -13.68 -1.19 18.58
N GLN A 377 -13.15 -1.54 19.75
CA GLN A 377 -13.90 -1.59 21.01
C GLN A 377 -13.49 -0.43 21.92
N ALA A 378 -14.26 -0.11 22.96
CA ALA A 378 -13.89 0.98 23.89
C ALA A 378 -12.47 0.87 24.45
N ASN A 379 -12.12 -0.31 24.97
CA ASN A 379 -10.78 -0.61 25.45
C ASN A 379 -10.32 -1.93 24.82
N ALA A 380 -9.25 -1.90 24.04
CA ALA A 380 -8.72 -3.08 23.39
C ALA A 380 -7.19 -3.10 23.51
N GLY A 381 -6.67 -3.71 24.58
CA GLY A 381 -5.21 -3.83 24.77
C GLY A 381 -4.51 -4.61 23.66
N ASN A 382 -5.24 -5.50 23.00
CA ASN A 382 -4.81 -6.23 21.81
C ASN A 382 -5.80 -5.98 20.68
N LEU A 383 -5.35 -6.14 19.43
CA LEU A 383 -6.25 -6.22 18.30
C LEU A 383 -7.29 -7.33 18.54
N PRO A 384 -8.59 -7.09 18.23
CA PRO A 384 -9.59 -8.13 18.31
C PRO A 384 -9.10 -9.34 17.51
N ASN A 385 -9.00 -10.51 18.14
CA ASN A 385 -8.69 -11.75 17.44
C ASN A 385 -10.01 -12.32 16.90
N PRO A 386 -10.35 -12.11 15.61
CA PRO A 386 -11.47 -12.83 15.07
C PRO A 386 -11.09 -14.31 15.08
N ASN A 387 -11.84 -15.12 15.84
CA ASN A 387 -11.94 -16.54 15.56
C ASN A 387 -12.57 -16.68 14.18
N ASN A 388 -11.75 -16.55 13.14
CA ASN A 388 -12.24 -16.37 11.78
C ASN A 388 -12.59 -17.71 11.14
N LEU A 389 -13.54 -18.41 11.77
CA LEU A 389 -14.19 -19.60 11.24
C LEU A 389 -15.03 -19.28 9.98
N GLU A 390 -15.24 -17.99 9.66
CA GLU A 390 -16.00 -17.50 8.50
C GLU A 390 -15.16 -17.45 7.22
N LEU A 391 -13.85 -17.16 7.29
CA LEU A 391 -12.92 -17.27 6.16
C LEU A 391 -12.53 -18.72 5.80
N LYS A 392 -13.35 -19.71 6.19
CA LYS A 392 -13.18 -21.09 5.73
C LYS A 392 -13.18 -21.11 4.21
N ARG A 393 -12.32 -21.97 3.66
CA ARG A 393 -12.01 -22.24 2.26
C ARG A 393 -13.09 -21.93 1.20
N ASN A 394 -14.40 -22.06 1.49
CA ASN A 394 -15.46 -21.86 0.48
C ASN A 394 -16.49 -20.80 0.81
N ASN A 395 -16.41 -20.14 1.98
CA ASN A 395 -17.49 -19.26 2.44
C ASN A 395 -17.21 -17.78 2.24
N ALA A 396 -15.94 -17.41 1.97
CA ALA A 396 -15.51 -16.03 1.83
C ALA A 396 -15.17 -15.67 0.38
N ARG A 397 -15.66 -14.52 -0.07
CA ARG A 397 -15.32 -13.87 -1.34
C ARG A 397 -14.24 -12.80 -1.20
N TRP A 398 -13.65 -12.64 -0.01
CA TRP A 398 -12.46 -11.82 0.24
C TRP A 398 -11.26 -12.17 -0.66
N LEU A 399 -11.18 -13.43 -1.10
CA LEU A 399 -10.32 -13.85 -2.20
C LEU A 399 -11.21 -14.17 -3.39
N THR A 400 -10.90 -13.57 -4.55
CA THR A 400 -11.59 -13.87 -5.80
C THR A 400 -11.54 -15.38 -6.04
N GLN A 401 -12.68 -16.02 -6.27
CA GLN A 401 -12.71 -17.46 -6.49
C GLN A 401 -12.30 -17.79 -7.92
N ALA A 402 -11.56 -18.88 -8.11
CA ALA A 402 -11.28 -19.37 -9.45
C ALA A 402 -12.59 -19.84 -10.11
N ALA A 403 -12.81 -19.47 -11.37
CA ALA A 403 -14.05 -19.76 -12.10
C ALA A 403 -14.24 -21.27 -12.33
N GLY A 404 -13.15 -22.00 -12.53
CA GLY A 404 -13.18 -23.38 -13.05
C GLY A 404 -11.90 -24.15 -12.78
N ASP A 405 -11.86 -25.39 -13.23
CA ASP A 405 -10.60 -26.04 -13.54
C ASP A 405 -10.00 -25.35 -14.78
N THR A 406 -8.69 -25.12 -14.82
CA THR A 406 -8.08 -24.27 -15.87
C THR A 406 -6.79 -24.88 -16.42
N ILE A 407 -6.60 -24.76 -17.73
CA ILE A 407 -5.38 -25.18 -18.43
C ILE A 407 -4.60 -23.96 -18.90
N PHE A 408 -3.33 -23.85 -18.51
CA PHE A 408 -2.42 -22.79 -18.95
C PHE A 408 -1.36 -23.36 -19.89
N ASN A 409 -1.28 -22.83 -21.10
CA ASN A 409 -0.13 -23.07 -22.00
C ASN A 409 0.98 -22.09 -21.65
N LEU A 410 1.83 -22.44 -20.67
CA LEU A 410 2.78 -21.51 -20.06
C LEU A 410 4.19 -22.13 -19.94
N VAL A 411 5.19 -21.38 -20.40
CA VAL A 411 6.61 -21.66 -20.11
C VAL A 411 7.11 -20.63 -19.11
N VAL A 412 7.67 -21.09 -17.98
CA VAL A 412 8.21 -20.21 -16.92
C VAL A 412 9.71 -20.39 -16.83
N GLY A 413 10.47 -19.33 -17.12
CA GLY A 413 11.90 -19.23 -16.87
C GLY A 413 12.16 -18.28 -15.70
N SER A 414 12.58 -18.76 -14.55
CA SER A 414 12.79 -17.90 -13.36
C SER A 414 13.91 -18.41 -12.47
N GLY A 415 14.44 -17.50 -11.65
CA GLY A 415 15.25 -17.86 -10.51
C GLY A 415 14.40 -18.49 -9.40
N ASP A 416 14.94 -19.51 -8.73
CA ASP A 416 14.32 -20.16 -7.57
C ASP A 416 14.56 -19.35 -6.29
N VAL A 417 13.52 -19.15 -5.49
CA VAL A 417 13.59 -18.35 -4.27
C VAL A 417 14.33 -19.15 -3.19
N PRO A 418 15.37 -18.61 -2.53
CA PRO A 418 16.05 -19.31 -1.45
C PRO A 418 15.07 -19.74 -0.34
N PRO A 419 15.20 -20.95 0.22
CA PRO A 419 14.36 -21.38 1.32
C PRO A 419 14.75 -20.60 2.59
N ARG A 420 13.77 -20.31 3.43
CA ARG A 420 14.00 -19.80 4.78
C ARG A 420 14.30 -20.99 5.71
N PRO A 421 15.18 -20.89 6.71
CA PRO A 421 15.20 -21.88 7.79
C PRO A 421 13.86 -21.85 8.55
N PRO A 422 13.15 -22.97 8.81
CA PRO A 422 13.43 -24.39 8.51
C PRO A 422 12.66 -24.95 7.27
N GLU A 423 12.18 -24.10 6.37
CA GLU A 423 11.48 -24.49 5.14
C GLU A 423 12.39 -25.33 4.21
N THR A 424 11.77 -26.26 3.50
CA THR A 424 12.47 -27.06 2.48
C THR A 424 12.56 -26.28 1.18
N ASN A 425 13.66 -26.44 0.45
CA ASN A 425 13.80 -25.83 -0.87
C ASN A 425 12.73 -26.39 -1.82
N GLY A 426 11.82 -25.56 -2.30
CA GLY A 426 10.80 -25.94 -3.28
C GLY A 426 11.32 -25.76 -4.71
N GLY A 427 11.04 -26.70 -5.62
CA GLY A 427 11.41 -26.54 -7.04
C GLY A 427 10.56 -25.50 -7.79
N LEU A 428 10.96 -25.13 -9.01
CA LEU A 428 10.32 -24.10 -9.85
C LEU A 428 8.81 -24.32 -10.11
N GLN A 429 8.34 -25.57 -10.12
CA GLN A 429 6.90 -25.90 -10.18
C GLN A 429 6.10 -25.34 -8.98
N ASN A 430 6.80 -24.95 -7.92
CA ASN A 430 6.28 -24.23 -6.77
C ASN A 430 6.41 -22.70 -6.94
N LEU A 431 6.76 -22.12 -8.08
CA LEU A 431 6.71 -20.66 -8.27
C LEU A 431 5.38 -20.14 -8.81
N PRO A 432 4.66 -20.82 -9.72
CA PRO A 432 3.33 -20.37 -10.10
C PRO A 432 2.45 -20.25 -8.86
N ARG A 433 1.96 -19.05 -8.64
CA ARG A 433 1.09 -18.67 -7.54
C ARG A 433 -0.06 -17.88 -8.12
N PHE A 434 -1.23 -18.24 -7.66
CA PHE A 434 -2.51 -17.68 -8.05
C PHE A 434 -2.99 -16.79 -6.91
N LEU A 435 -3.57 -15.64 -7.24
CA LEU A 435 -4.18 -14.77 -6.22
C LEU A 435 -5.62 -15.19 -5.91
N GLU A 436 -6.16 -16.12 -6.70
CA GLU A 436 -7.50 -16.65 -6.56
C GLU A 436 -7.58 -17.72 -5.45
N ASN A 437 -8.79 -17.88 -4.92
CA ASN A 437 -9.19 -19.01 -4.11
C ASN A 437 -9.57 -20.19 -5.01
N TRP A 438 -8.72 -21.22 -5.02
CA TRP A 438 -8.95 -22.46 -5.78
C TRP A 438 -9.69 -23.54 -5.00
N SER A 439 -10.19 -23.25 -3.81
CA SER A 439 -11.00 -24.22 -3.07
C SER A 439 -12.36 -24.40 -3.74
N LEU A 440 -12.75 -25.64 -3.98
CA LEU A 440 -14.07 -26.02 -4.49
C LEU A 440 -15.05 -26.27 -3.33
N ASN A 441 -14.59 -27.00 -2.32
CA ASN A 441 -15.32 -27.25 -1.08
C ASN A 441 -14.32 -27.53 0.05
N GLN A 442 -14.80 -27.85 1.25
CA GLN A 442 -13.93 -27.93 2.45
C GLN A 442 -12.80 -28.95 2.31
N ASN A 443 -12.96 -29.92 1.40
CA ASN A 443 -12.04 -31.02 1.20
C ASN A 443 -11.47 -31.11 -0.22
N ASN A 444 -11.89 -30.24 -1.16
CA ASN A 444 -11.51 -30.34 -2.56
C ASN A 444 -11.10 -28.99 -3.13
N ASN A 445 -10.13 -29.00 -4.02
CA ASN A 445 -9.69 -27.84 -4.77
C ASN A 445 -9.99 -28.04 -6.26
N ARG A 446 -10.24 -26.94 -6.97
CA ARG A 446 -10.23 -26.88 -8.42
C ARG A 446 -8.82 -27.20 -8.94
N THR A 447 -8.75 -27.76 -10.13
CA THR A 447 -7.53 -28.24 -10.76
C THR A 447 -6.97 -27.22 -11.72
N THR A 448 -5.68 -26.94 -11.61
CA THR A 448 -4.94 -26.28 -12.68
C THR A 448 -4.04 -27.28 -13.39
N THR A 449 -3.92 -27.15 -14.70
CA THR A 449 -2.97 -27.92 -15.52
C THR A 449 -2.08 -26.91 -16.23
N ILE A 450 -0.76 -27.06 -16.12
CA ILE A 450 0.18 -26.23 -16.89
C ILE A 450 0.81 -27.11 -17.96
N THR A 451 0.41 -26.87 -19.20
CA THR A 451 0.94 -27.50 -20.41
C THR A 451 2.09 -26.66 -20.95
N GLY A 452 3.30 -26.90 -20.43
CA GLY A 452 4.50 -26.20 -20.87
C GLY A 452 5.74 -26.65 -20.11
N SER A 453 6.67 -25.75 -19.85
CA SER A 453 7.97 -26.09 -19.26
C SER A 453 8.36 -25.14 -18.14
N PHE A 454 8.99 -25.69 -17.11
CA PHE A 454 9.57 -24.95 -15.99
C PHE A 454 11.09 -24.99 -16.12
N ILE A 455 11.72 -23.85 -16.39
CA ILE A 455 13.18 -23.72 -16.57
C ILE A 455 13.78 -22.89 -15.41
N GLN A 456 14.55 -23.53 -14.53
CA GLN A 456 15.21 -22.83 -13.42
C GLN A 456 16.54 -22.24 -13.91
N LEU A 457 16.63 -20.90 -13.93
CA LEU A 457 17.78 -20.19 -14.50
C LEU A 457 18.89 -19.95 -13.47
N ASN A 458 18.53 -19.60 -12.24
CA ASN A 458 19.46 -19.27 -11.16
C ASN A 458 18.74 -19.27 -9.79
N ARG A 459 19.38 -18.75 -8.73
CA ARG A 459 18.67 -18.34 -7.52
C ARG A 459 18.11 -16.93 -7.72
N SER A 460 16.87 -16.71 -7.32
CA SER A 460 16.28 -15.38 -7.35
C SER A 460 17.07 -14.46 -6.42
N LYS A 461 17.47 -13.29 -6.93
CA LYS A 461 18.10 -12.21 -6.15
C LYS A 461 17.07 -11.29 -5.49
N TYR A 462 15.80 -11.43 -5.87
CA TYR A 462 14.71 -10.57 -5.43
C TYR A 462 13.58 -11.42 -4.82
N ALA A 463 12.98 -10.93 -3.74
CA ALA A 463 11.74 -11.48 -3.20
C ALA A 463 10.56 -10.92 -4.01
N THR A 464 10.21 -11.56 -5.13
CA THR A 464 9.15 -11.09 -6.04
C THR A 464 7.76 -11.62 -5.68
N ALA A 465 7.66 -12.61 -4.79
CA ALA A 465 6.39 -13.12 -4.30
C ALA A 465 5.97 -12.36 -3.03
N PRO A 466 4.65 -12.13 -2.81
CA PRO A 466 4.14 -11.41 -1.63
C PRO A 466 4.36 -12.13 -0.29
N TYR A 467 5.16 -13.21 -0.25
CA TYR A 467 5.44 -13.94 0.98
C TYR A 467 6.18 -13.05 1.97
N PRO A 468 5.79 -13.08 3.26
CA PRO A 468 6.51 -12.37 4.29
C PRO A 468 7.94 -12.90 4.33
N GLN A 469 8.91 -12.03 4.10
CA GLN A 469 10.34 -12.36 4.03
C GLN A 469 10.86 -12.74 5.42
N VAL A 470 10.23 -12.20 6.47
CA VAL A 470 10.44 -12.56 7.87
C VAL A 470 9.34 -13.53 8.31
N PRO A 471 9.67 -14.70 8.89
CA PRO A 471 8.65 -15.60 9.43
C PRO A 471 7.90 -14.93 10.59
N PRO A 472 6.57 -15.10 10.72
CA PRO A 472 5.83 -14.68 11.92
C PRO A 472 6.36 -15.28 13.24
N ASN A 473 7.16 -16.36 13.14
CA ASN A 473 7.66 -17.14 14.27
C ASN A 473 9.14 -16.86 14.61
N GLY A 474 9.68 -15.71 14.22
CA GLY A 474 10.93 -15.23 14.80
C GLY A 474 10.69 -14.68 16.21
N ILE A 475 10.96 -15.52 17.23
CA ILE A 475 11.10 -15.20 18.67
C ILE A 475 9.77 -15.21 19.45
N ASN A 476 9.76 -15.89 20.59
CA ASN A 476 8.66 -16.03 21.55
C ASN A 476 8.31 -14.70 22.26
N THR A 477 8.32 -13.58 21.55
CA THR A 477 8.04 -12.24 22.06
C THR A 477 6.77 -11.72 21.40
N ASP A 478 5.96 -10.98 22.15
CA ASP A 478 4.67 -10.44 21.71
C ASP A 478 4.78 -9.40 20.57
N GLU A 479 5.99 -9.03 20.16
CA GLU A 479 6.28 -8.14 19.04
C GLU A 479 6.26 -8.90 17.71
N GLY A 480 5.36 -8.51 16.81
CA GLY A 480 5.11 -9.22 15.56
C GLY A 480 6.10 -8.90 14.43
N ALA A 481 6.26 -9.85 13.51
CA ALA A 481 7.12 -9.76 12.32
C ALA A 481 6.63 -8.78 11.22
N SER A 482 5.76 -7.82 11.55
CA SER A 482 5.35 -6.77 10.62
C SER A 482 6.15 -5.50 10.84
N ILE A 483 6.23 -4.65 9.80
CA ILE A 483 6.86 -3.34 9.84
C ILE A 483 6.26 -2.37 10.89
N PHE A 484 5.09 -2.71 11.45
CA PHE A 484 4.41 -1.92 12.48
C PHE A 484 4.41 -2.64 13.85
N GLY A 485 5.17 -3.72 14.00
CA GLY A 485 5.22 -4.52 15.23
C GLY A 485 3.98 -5.38 15.50
N GLU A 486 3.02 -5.40 14.57
CA GLU A 486 1.77 -6.15 14.71
C GLU A 486 1.94 -7.64 14.37
N ARG A 487 1.37 -8.54 15.19
CA ARG A 487 1.30 -9.98 14.89
C ARG A 487 0.16 -10.26 13.93
N GLY A 488 0.47 -10.45 12.65
CA GLY A 488 -0.50 -10.92 11.66
C GLY A 488 -0.73 -12.43 11.76
N LEU A 489 -1.81 -12.85 12.44
CA LEU A 489 -2.28 -14.24 12.42
C LEU A 489 -3.56 -14.33 11.59
N TYR A 490 -3.50 -15.03 10.46
CA TYR A 490 -4.66 -15.19 9.57
C TYR A 490 -5.22 -16.59 9.71
N LYS A 491 -6.47 -16.73 10.10
CA LYS A 491 -7.15 -18.03 10.11
C LYS A 491 -7.79 -18.36 8.75
N ILE A 492 -7.05 -18.18 7.64
CA ILE A 492 -7.48 -18.81 6.37
C ILE A 492 -7.00 -20.26 6.40
N SER A 493 -7.86 -21.23 6.09
CA SER A 493 -7.60 -22.66 6.31
C SER A 493 -6.60 -23.28 5.31
N ASN A 494 -5.38 -22.74 5.27
CA ASN A 494 -4.30 -23.22 4.41
C ASN A 494 -3.35 -24.17 5.13
N ASP A 495 -3.33 -24.13 6.45
CA ASP A 495 -2.60 -25.08 7.28
C ASP A 495 -3.40 -25.29 8.56
N VAL A 496 -3.90 -26.51 8.77
CA VAL A 496 -4.38 -26.92 10.09
C VAL A 496 -3.15 -27.51 10.78
N VAL A 497 -2.31 -26.64 11.32
CA VAL A 497 -1.28 -27.04 12.27
C VAL A 497 -1.79 -26.57 13.62
N ASP A 498 -2.61 -27.42 14.24
CA ASP A 498 -3.26 -27.20 15.53
C ASP A 498 -4.19 -25.97 15.60
N GLN A 499 -5.34 -26.12 16.26
CA GLN A 499 -6.44 -25.14 16.17
C GLN A 499 -6.14 -23.74 16.78
N GLU A 500 -4.90 -23.50 17.21
CA GLU A 500 -4.48 -22.28 17.90
C GLU A 500 -3.46 -21.44 17.10
N ASP A 501 -2.76 -22.02 16.13
CA ASP A 501 -1.73 -21.33 15.34
C ASP A 501 -2.25 -21.01 13.93
N GLY A 502 -2.60 -19.74 13.69
CA GLY A 502 -3.13 -19.26 12.42
C GLY A 502 -2.22 -19.57 11.20
N ALA A 503 -2.81 -19.56 10.01
CA ALA A 503 -2.10 -19.75 8.75
C ALA A 503 -1.14 -18.59 8.43
N ARG A 504 -0.06 -18.94 7.73
CA ARG A 504 1.13 -18.10 7.51
C ARG A 504 1.05 -17.15 6.30
N VAL A 505 0.03 -17.29 5.45
CA VAL A 505 -0.14 -16.49 4.22
C VAL A 505 -1.63 -16.24 3.98
N PRO A 506 -2.09 -14.98 3.81
CA PRO A 506 -3.52 -14.66 3.79
C PRO A 506 -4.19 -14.53 2.42
N TYR A 507 -3.41 -14.48 1.36
CA TYR A 507 -3.87 -14.18 0.00
C TYR A 507 -3.73 -15.35 -0.96
N PHE A 508 -3.43 -16.55 -0.46
CA PHE A 508 -3.11 -17.71 -1.29
C PHE A 508 -3.94 -18.89 -0.84
N LEU A 509 -4.66 -19.56 -1.73
CA LEU A 509 -5.25 -20.89 -1.50
C LEU A 509 -4.96 -21.75 -2.74
N PRO A 510 -4.07 -22.75 -2.67
CA PRO A 510 -3.53 -23.40 -3.86
C PRO A 510 -4.57 -24.29 -4.57
N PRO A 511 -4.51 -24.39 -5.91
CA PRO A 511 -5.24 -25.41 -6.65
C PRO A 511 -4.66 -26.81 -6.46
N ASN A 512 -5.42 -27.82 -6.90
CA ASN A 512 -4.86 -29.11 -7.25
C ASN A 512 -3.93 -28.93 -8.44
N ARG A 513 -2.65 -29.24 -8.24
CA ARG A 513 -1.63 -29.02 -9.27
C ARG A 513 -1.50 -30.25 -10.14
N ASN A 514 -1.93 -30.15 -11.39
CA ASN A 514 -1.69 -31.15 -12.42
C ASN A 514 -0.55 -30.69 -13.35
N TRP A 515 0.58 -30.37 -12.74
CA TRP A 515 1.86 -30.15 -13.41
C TRP A 515 2.97 -30.59 -12.46
N GLY A 516 4.10 -30.96 -13.04
CA GLY A 516 5.26 -31.42 -12.32
C GLY A 516 6.51 -30.89 -12.96
N PHE A 517 7.62 -31.06 -12.24
CA PHE A 517 8.93 -30.80 -12.82
C PHE A 517 9.24 -31.92 -13.81
N ASP A 518 9.35 -31.58 -15.09
CA ASP A 518 10.06 -32.42 -16.05
C ASP A 518 11.56 -32.08 -15.92
N VAL A 519 12.43 -33.08 -15.92
CA VAL A 519 13.89 -32.90 -15.83
C VAL A 519 14.42 -32.35 -17.16
N GLY A 520 14.07 -31.10 -17.46
CA GLY A 520 14.56 -30.35 -18.61
C GLY A 520 15.82 -29.58 -18.25
N LEU A 521 16.97 -30.05 -18.75
CA LEU A 521 18.26 -29.35 -18.89
C LEU A 521 18.59 -28.32 -17.80
N LEU A 522 19.38 -28.74 -16.80
CA LEU A 522 20.06 -27.80 -15.91
C LEU A 522 21.06 -26.99 -16.75
N SER A 523 20.78 -25.71 -16.98
CA SER A 523 21.75 -24.78 -17.56
C SER A 523 22.83 -24.50 -16.50
N GLN A 524 23.80 -25.41 -16.38
CA GLN A 524 25.03 -25.12 -15.65
C GLN A 524 25.94 -24.30 -16.54
N SER A 525 26.60 -23.29 -15.95
CA SER A 525 27.79 -22.72 -16.58
C SER A 525 28.75 -23.87 -16.90
N PRO A 526 29.29 -23.96 -18.13
CA PRO A 526 30.19 -25.05 -18.50
C PRO A 526 31.30 -25.17 -17.46
N ASP A 527 31.61 -26.40 -17.05
CA ASP A 527 32.73 -26.65 -16.16
C ASP A 527 34.04 -26.23 -16.82
N TYR A 528 35.11 -26.11 -16.04
CA TYR A 528 36.42 -25.66 -16.55
C TYR A 528 36.94 -26.52 -17.72
N PHE A 529 36.48 -27.77 -17.81
CA PHE A 529 36.80 -28.69 -18.89
C PHE A 529 35.96 -28.42 -20.15
N ALA A 530 34.65 -28.21 -20.01
CA ALA A 530 33.74 -27.86 -21.10
C ALA A 530 34.02 -26.45 -21.65
N GLN A 531 34.52 -25.51 -20.82
CA GLN A 531 34.99 -24.20 -21.27
C GLN A 531 36.18 -24.31 -22.24
N GLN A 532 37.01 -25.35 -22.11
CA GLN A 532 38.08 -25.62 -23.08
C GLN A 532 37.59 -26.30 -24.36
N LEU A 533 36.36 -26.83 -24.35
CA LEU A 533 35.72 -27.46 -25.51
C LEU A 533 34.77 -26.51 -26.26
N SER A 534 34.32 -25.42 -25.62
CA SER A 534 33.61 -24.33 -26.28
C SER A 534 34.61 -23.44 -27.03
N GLY A 535 34.47 -23.34 -28.35
CA GLY A 535 35.22 -22.37 -29.15
C GLY A 535 34.96 -20.93 -28.69
N ASP A 536 35.86 -20.03 -29.11
CA ASP A 536 35.99 -18.63 -28.69
C ASP A 536 34.73 -17.95 -28.11
N ASN A 537 34.85 -17.59 -26.82
CA ASN A 537 34.06 -16.64 -26.03
C ASN A 537 32.66 -16.25 -26.54
N SER A 538 31.64 -16.81 -25.89
CA SER A 538 30.28 -16.25 -25.86
C SER A 538 30.14 -14.93 -25.07
N ASP A 539 31.23 -14.41 -24.51
CA ASP A 539 31.30 -13.11 -23.82
C ASP A 539 31.56 -11.91 -24.75
N ALA A 540 31.68 -12.15 -26.07
CA ALA A 540 31.54 -11.05 -27.01
C ALA A 540 30.08 -10.57 -26.96
N GLU A 541 29.85 -9.31 -26.54
CA GLU A 541 28.58 -8.61 -26.76
C GLU A 541 28.02 -9.01 -28.13
N PRO A 542 26.70 -9.30 -28.28
CA PRO A 542 26.12 -9.61 -29.58
C PRO A 542 26.59 -8.54 -30.55
N ASN A 543 27.29 -8.96 -31.60
CA ASN A 543 28.09 -8.09 -32.43
C ASN A 543 27.14 -7.06 -33.08
N ARG A 544 27.05 -5.87 -32.46
CA ARG A 544 26.04 -4.80 -32.62
C ARG A 544 25.89 -4.21 -34.02
N TYR A 545 26.56 -4.81 -35.00
CA TYR A 545 26.52 -4.47 -36.42
C TYR A 545 25.93 -5.58 -37.30
N TYR A 546 25.54 -6.72 -36.73
CA TYR A 546 24.85 -7.78 -37.46
C TYR A 546 23.41 -7.89 -36.95
N ARG A 547 22.48 -7.44 -37.79
CA ARG A 547 21.06 -7.72 -37.63
C ARG A 547 20.82 -9.13 -38.16
N GLU A 548 20.20 -10.00 -37.36
CA GLU A 548 19.55 -11.19 -37.91
C GLU A 548 18.38 -10.70 -38.77
N VAL A 549 18.51 -10.95 -40.07
CA VAL A 549 17.54 -10.49 -41.06
C VAL A 549 16.48 -11.58 -41.21
N SER A 550 15.20 -11.20 -41.24
CA SER A 550 14.08 -12.15 -41.39
C SER A 550 14.27 -13.01 -42.64
N GLN A 551 13.77 -14.24 -42.63
CA GLN A 551 13.73 -15.09 -43.84
C GLN A 551 12.91 -14.46 -44.97
N ASP A 552 12.03 -13.51 -44.64
CA ASP A 552 11.23 -12.76 -45.60
C ASP A 552 11.97 -11.57 -46.23
N ASP A 553 13.21 -11.29 -45.80
CA ASP A 553 14.02 -10.23 -46.39
C ASP A 553 14.57 -10.63 -47.75
N GLU A 554 14.45 -9.73 -48.72
CA GLU A 554 14.77 -9.97 -50.12
C GLU A 554 16.22 -10.47 -50.34
N TRP A 555 17.17 -10.02 -49.52
CA TRP A 555 18.57 -10.48 -49.59
C TRP A 555 18.70 -11.94 -49.15
N ILE A 556 18.00 -12.33 -48.07
CA ILE A 556 17.97 -13.72 -47.59
C ILE A 556 17.21 -14.62 -48.56
N GLN A 557 16.06 -14.16 -49.09
CA GLN A 557 15.29 -14.91 -50.08
C GLN A 557 16.11 -15.19 -51.35
N THR A 558 16.93 -14.23 -51.79
CA THR A 558 17.85 -14.40 -52.92
C THR A 558 18.88 -15.50 -52.65
N LEU A 559 19.45 -15.55 -51.44
CA LEU A 559 20.39 -16.61 -51.05
C LEU A 559 19.71 -17.98 -50.95
N LEU A 560 18.48 -18.04 -50.45
CA LEU A 560 17.68 -19.27 -50.38
C LEU A 560 17.32 -19.82 -51.77
N CYS A 561 17.20 -18.94 -52.76
CA CYS A 561 16.96 -19.30 -54.16
C CYS A 561 18.24 -19.59 -54.96
N SER A 562 19.43 -19.54 -54.35
CA SER A 562 20.70 -19.74 -55.04
C SER A 562 20.87 -21.16 -55.59
N LYS A 563 21.62 -21.27 -56.70
CA LYS A 563 21.99 -22.54 -57.33
C LYS A 563 23.44 -22.88 -57.02
N ILE A 564 23.75 -24.17 -57.00
CA ILE A 564 25.11 -24.66 -56.85
C ILE A 564 25.89 -24.27 -58.11
N ASN A 565 27.04 -23.63 -57.92
CA ASN A 565 27.85 -23.14 -59.04
C ASN A 565 28.24 -24.28 -59.99
N GLY A 566 27.95 -24.13 -61.28
CA GLY A 566 28.21 -25.13 -62.32
C GLY A 566 27.12 -26.18 -62.49
N THR A 567 26.01 -26.10 -61.74
CA THR A 567 24.82 -26.95 -61.94
C THR A 567 23.54 -26.11 -61.98
N ASN A 568 22.43 -26.73 -62.40
CA ASN A 568 21.09 -26.13 -62.32
C ASN A 568 20.35 -26.55 -61.04
N GLU A 569 21.05 -27.15 -60.07
CA GLU A 569 20.46 -27.61 -58.82
C GLU A 569 20.46 -26.50 -57.77
N ASN A 570 19.42 -26.47 -56.95
CA ASN A 570 19.29 -25.46 -55.90
C ASN A 570 20.21 -25.80 -54.73
N ALA A 571 20.90 -24.81 -54.18
CA ALA A 571 21.81 -24.97 -53.06
C ALA A 571 21.09 -25.27 -51.74
N VAL A 572 19.79 -24.97 -51.66
CA VAL A 572 18.95 -25.13 -50.47
C VAL A 572 17.76 -26.06 -50.76
N ASN A 573 17.37 -26.86 -49.76
CA ASN A 573 16.25 -27.81 -49.85
C ASN A 573 14.91 -27.10 -50.17
N ALA A 574 14.06 -27.74 -50.98
CA ALA A 574 12.72 -27.26 -51.35
C ALA A 574 11.84 -26.81 -50.16
N LEU A 575 11.95 -27.47 -49.01
CA LEU A 575 11.14 -27.13 -47.82
C LEU A 575 11.47 -25.75 -47.23
N ASN A 576 12.66 -25.20 -47.51
CA ASN A 576 13.16 -23.96 -46.92
C ASN A 576 13.24 -22.83 -47.96
N ARG A 577 12.63 -22.99 -49.14
CA ARG A 577 12.70 -22.03 -50.25
C ARG A 577 11.37 -21.30 -50.44
N PRO A 578 11.38 -19.96 -50.57
CA PRO A 578 10.18 -19.21 -50.91
C PRO A 578 9.84 -19.41 -52.41
N THR A 579 8.94 -20.35 -52.69
CA THR A 579 8.69 -20.86 -54.06
C THR A 579 8.27 -19.78 -55.07
N GLU A 580 7.40 -18.85 -54.68
CA GLU A 580 6.92 -17.77 -55.55
C GLU A 580 8.03 -16.75 -55.84
N PHE A 581 8.81 -16.37 -54.81
CA PHE A 581 9.93 -15.43 -54.95
C PHE A 581 11.04 -16.01 -55.85
N CYS A 582 11.41 -17.29 -55.66
CA CYS A 582 12.43 -17.94 -56.49
C CYS A 582 12.00 -18.06 -57.96
N GLN A 583 10.70 -18.21 -58.25
CA GLN A 583 10.20 -18.31 -59.63
C GLN A 583 10.20 -16.95 -60.34
N GLN A 584 9.84 -15.87 -59.63
CA GLN A 584 9.75 -14.53 -60.20
C GLN A 584 11.12 -13.88 -60.45
N ASN A 585 12.13 -14.22 -59.65
CA ASN A 585 13.46 -13.60 -59.68
C ASN A 585 14.57 -14.54 -60.20
N THR A 586 14.22 -15.46 -61.11
CA THR A 586 15.20 -16.37 -61.74
C THR A 586 16.06 -15.64 -62.77
N GLU A 587 17.36 -15.46 -62.47
CA GLU A 587 18.44 -15.54 -63.47
C GLU A 587 19.16 -16.89 -63.34
#